data_AF-A0A938GAZ9-F1
#
_entry.id   AF-A0A938GAZ9-F1
#
_cell.length_a   1.000
_cell.length_b   1.000
_cell.length_c   1.000
_cell.angle_alpha   90.00
_cell.angle_beta   90.00
_cell.angle_gamma   90.00
#
_symmetry.space_group_name_H-M   'P 1'
#
loop_
_entity.id
_entity.type
_entity.pdbx_description
1 polymer ?
#
loop_
_entity_poly.entity_id
_entity_poly.type
_entity_poly.pdbx_seq_one_letter_code
_entity_poly.pdbx_strand_id
1 'polypeptide(L)'
;MKTLHDLVADKLEQANADTREALLNIPLENIDRWIAKGHTAPHRLEQWREIILRAQQSSEGFQELLRLLRDRSPKTERFRDFAPFAGVLTAAERRQAVSLCAYHF
;
A
#
# COMPACT_ATOMS: atom_id res chain seq x y z
N MET A 1 -15.76 0.79 8.86
CA MET A 1 -15.63 0.83 7.39
C MET A 1 -14.18 0.60 7.01
N LYS A 2 -13.89 -0.39 6.16
CA LYS A 2 -12.52 -0.70 5.70
C LYS A 2 -12.13 0.24 4.56
N THR A 3 -10.95 0.84 4.65
CA THR A 3 -10.34 1.66 3.60
C THR A 3 -9.67 0.77 2.54
N LEU A 4 -9.23 1.35 1.42
CA LEU A 4 -8.39 0.63 0.46
C LEU A 4 -7.10 0.14 1.10
N HIS A 5 -6.49 0.92 2.00
CA HIS A 5 -5.28 0.53 2.71
C HIS A 5 -5.53 -0.62 3.70
N ASP A 6 -6.71 -0.67 4.33
CA ASP A 6 -7.11 -1.81 5.18
C ASP A 6 -7.19 -3.10 4.35
N LEU A 7 -7.78 -3.04 3.15
CA LEU A 7 -7.88 -4.20 2.25
C LEU A 7 -6.50 -4.65 1.73
N VAL A 8 -5.60 -3.70 1.44
CA VAL A 8 -4.21 -4.03 1.08
C VAL A 8 -3.51 -4.75 2.24
N ALA A 9 -3.64 -4.23 3.46
CA ALA A 9 -3.05 -4.86 4.65
C ALA A 9 -3.58 -6.29 4.85
N ASP A 10 -4.89 -6.48 4.76
CA ASP A 10 -5.51 -7.80 4.92
C ASP A 10 -5.02 -8.79 3.85
N LYS A 11 -4.91 -8.36 2.59
CA LYS A 11 -4.41 -9.20 1.50
C LYS A 11 -2.96 -9.63 1.71
N LEU A 12 -2.09 -8.70 2.14
CA LEU A 12 -0.69 -8.98 2.41
C LEU A 12 -0.51 -9.94 3.60
N GLU A 13 -1.33 -9.77 4.65
CA GLU A 13 -1.31 -10.59 5.85
C GLU A 13 -1.77 -12.04 5.58
N GLN A 14 -2.81 -12.22 4.76
CA GLN A 14 -3.36 -13.54 4.40
C GLN A 14 -2.53 -14.28 3.34
N ALA A 15 -1.69 -13.57 2.59
CA ALA A 15 -0.83 -14.17 1.58
C ALA A 15 0.25 -15.08 2.21
N ASN A 16 0.56 -16.20 1.55
CA ASN A 16 1.76 -16.99 1.85
C ASN A 16 3.04 -16.23 1.45
N ALA A 17 4.21 -16.76 1.79
CA ALA A 17 5.48 -16.07 1.58
C ALA A 17 5.70 -15.66 0.11
N ASP A 18 5.60 -16.61 -0.83
CA ASP A 18 5.85 -16.36 -2.26
C ASP A 18 4.85 -15.34 -2.85
N THR A 19 3.57 -15.48 -2.49
CA THR A 19 2.54 -14.54 -2.95
C THR A 19 2.75 -13.15 -2.36
N ARG A 20 3.14 -13.07 -1.09
CA ARG A 20 3.41 -11.80 -0.42
C ARG A 20 4.60 -11.09 -1.06
N GLU A 21 5.66 -11.82 -1.38
CA GLU A 21 6.82 -11.28 -2.09
C GLU A 21 6.40 -10.68 -3.44
N ALA A 22 5.63 -11.44 -4.24
CA ALA A 22 5.10 -10.96 -5.51
C ALA A 22 4.21 -9.71 -5.35
N LEU A 23 3.36 -9.67 -4.32
CA LEU A 23 2.51 -8.51 -4.03
C LEU A 23 3.31 -7.27 -3.59
N LEU A 24 4.44 -7.45 -2.90
CA LEU A 24 5.33 -6.36 -2.47
C LEU A 24 6.23 -5.85 -3.61
N ASN A 25 6.43 -6.62 -4.68
CA ASN A 25 7.14 -6.16 -5.87
C ASN A 25 6.32 -5.15 -6.70
N ILE A 26 4.99 -5.31 -6.75
CA ILE A 26 4.08 -4.38 -7.45
C ILE A 26 4.30 -2.91 -7.02
N PRO A 27 4.28 -2.55 -5.72
CA PRO A 27 4.51 -1.17 -5.32
C PRO A 27 5.94 -0.67 -5.59
N LEU A 28 6.96 -1.54 -5.59
CA LEU A 28 8.32 -1.16 -5.98
C LEU A 28 8.38 -0.76 -7.47
N GLU A 29 7.79 -1.58 -8.35
CA GLU A 29 7.67 -1.27 -9.77
C GLU A 29 6.86 0.01 -10.03
N ASN A 30 5.82 0.25 -9.23
CA ASN A 30 5.05 1.49 -9.29
C ASN A 30 5.91 2.70 -8.96
N ILE A 31 6.71 2.63 -7.89
CA ILE A 31 7.64 3.69 -7.50
C ILE A 31 8.60 3.99 -8.66
N ASP A 32 9.26 2.98 -9.22
CA ASP A 32 10.21 3.14 -10.32
C ASP A 32 9.56 3.85 -11.52
N ARG A 33 8.37 3.38 -11.90
CA ARG A 33 7.60 3.95 -13.00
C ARG A 33 7.15 5.39 -12.75
N TRP A 34 6.75 5.72 -11.53
CA TRP A 34 6.28 7.07 -11.20
C TRP A 34 7.43 8.07 -11.12
N ILE A 35 8.57 7.65 -10.55
CA ILE A 35 9.79 8.44 -10.54
C ILE A 35 10.28 8.71 -11.97
N ALA A 36 10.34 7.67 -12.82
CA ALA A 36 10.72 7.82 -14.22
C ALA A 36 9.80 8.78 -15.01
N LYS A 37 8.53 8.93 -14.58
CA LYS A 37 7.55 9.85 -15.15
C LYS A 37 7.59 11.26 -14.56
N GLY A 38 8.50 11.56 -13.64
CA GLY A 38 8.66 12.89 -13.05
C GLY A 38 7.63 13.22 -11.96
N HIS A 39 7.27 12.23 -11.12
CA HIS A 39 6.37 12.46 -9.99
C HIS A 39 6.86 13.62 -9.10
N THR A 40 5.94 14.47 -8.64
CA THR A 40 6.24 15.75 -7.95
C THR A 40 6.81 15.59 -6.54
N ALA A 41 6.66 14.41 -5.93
CA ALA A 41 7.14 14.11 -4.58
C ALA A 41 8.01 12.83 -4.54
N PRO A 42 9.20 12.83 -5.17
CA PRO A 42 10.05 11.64 -5.23
C PRO A 42 10.55 11.20 -3.83
N HIS A 43 10.81 12.15 -2.93
CA HIS A 43 11.24 11.85 -1.55
C HIS A 43 10.22 11.00 -0.78
N ARG A 44 8.91 11.19 -1.00
CA ARG A 44 7.88 10.36 -0.37
C ARG A 44 7.83 8.95 -0.96
N LEU A 45 8.07 8.84 -2.26
CA LEU A 45 8.11 7.54 -2.93
C LEU A 45 9.33 6.72 -2.49
N GLU A 46 10.48 7.36 -2.29
CA GLU A 46 11.66 6.70 -1.73
C GLU A 46 11.44 6.26 -0.27
N GLN A 47 10.77 7.08 0.56
CA GLN A 47 10.35 6.64 1.90
C GLN A 47 9.45 5.40 1.86
N TRP A 48 8.50 5.35 0.93
CA TRP A 48 7.69 4.14 0.72
C TRP A 48 8.54 2.95 0.27
N ARG A 49 9.53 3.16 -0.62
CA ARG A 49 10.45 2.12 -1.07
C ARG A 49 11.20 1.50 0.11
N GLU A 50 11.79 2.33 0.97
CA GLU A 50 12.54 1.87 2.16
C GLU A 50 11.66 1.00 3.08
N ILE A 51 10.42 1.42 3.34
CA ILE A 51 9.47 0.67 4.16
C ILE A 51 9.13 -0.69 3.53
N ILE A 52 8.91 -0.73 2.22
CA ILE A 52 8.56 -1.97 1.50
C ILE A 52 9.75 -2.94 1.47
N LEU A 53 10.97 -2.44 1.22
CA LEU A 53 12.18 -3.27 1.24
C LEU A 53 12.42 -3.86 2.64
N ARG A 54 12.24 -3.04 3.70
CA ARG A 54 12.34 -3.53 5.07
C ARG A 54 11.29 -4.61 5.38
N ALA A 55 10.09 -4.48 4.81
CA ALA A 55 9.01 -5.45 4.95
C ALA A 55 9.30 -6.78 4.25
N GLN A 56 10.07 -6.79 3.17
CA GLN A 56 10.55 -8.02 2.53
C GLN A 56 11.69 -8.69 3.32
N GLN A 57 12.53 -7.90 3.99
CA GLN A 57 13.72 -8.38 4.69
C GLN A 57 13.45 -8.96 6.09
N SER A 58 12.35 -8.55 6.74
CA SER A 58 12.12 -8.90 8.15
C SER A 58 10.63 -8.97 8.51
N SER A 59 10.30 -9.87 9.44
CA SER A 59 8.95 -9.96 10.02
C SER A 59 8.57 -8.67 10.76
N GLU A 60 9.52 -8.02 11.45
CA GLU A 60 9.30 -6.76 12.15
C GLU A 60 8.98 -5.63 11.17
N GLY A 61 9.73 -5.53 10.06
CA GLY A 61 9.46 -4.57 8.99
C GLY A 61 8.09 -4.82 8.35
N PHE A 62 7.70 -6.08 8.18
CA PHE A 62 6.39 -6.42 7.65
C PHE A 62 5.26 -5.98 8.59
N GLN A 63 5.41 -6.24 9.90
CA GLN A 63 4.45 -5.77 10.90
C GLN A 63 4.38 -4.24 10.97
N GLU A 64 5.49 -3.54 10.76
CA GLU A 64 5.51 -2.09 10.64
C GLU A 64 4.72 -1.59 9.43
N LEU A 65 4.90 -2.21 8.27
CA LEU A 65 4.12 -1.90 7.07
C LEU A 65 2.61 -2.11 7.31
N LEU A 66 2.21 -3.24 7.91
CA LEU A 66 0.79 -3.50 8.22
C LEU A 66 0.22 -2.46 9.18
N ARG A 67 0.98 -2.10 10.22
CA ARG A 67 0.58 -1.06 11.17
C ARG A 67 0.39 0.28 10.48
N LEU A 68 1.32 0.66 9.60
CA LEU A 68 1.27 1.91 8.85
C LEU A 68 0.06 1.96 7.90
N LEU A 69 -0.23 0.85 7.20
CA LEU A 69 -1.39 0.75 6.33
C LEU A 69 -2.71 0.91 7.11
N ARG A 70 -2.76 0.40 8.35
CA ARG A 70 -3.94 0.44 9.22
C ARG A 70 -4.04 1.69 10.10
N ASP A 71 -2.97 2.46 10.27
CA ASP A 71 -2.95 3.63 11.16
C ASP A 71 -3.78 4.79 10.60
N ARG A 72 -4.74 5.28 11.38
CA ARG A 72 -5.68 6.35 11.00
C ARG A 72 -5.30 7.73 11.55
N SER A 73 -4.08 7.88 12.06
CA SER A 73 -3.63 9.19 12.53
C SER A 73 -3.53 10.19 11.37
N PRO A 74 -3.84 11.49 11.59
CA PRO A 74 -3.76 12.51 10.53
C PRO A 74 -2.38 12.65 9.89
N LYS A 75 -1.33 12.34 10.66
CA LYS A 75 0.07 12.33 10.18
C LYS A 75 0.28 11.24 9.13
N THR A 76 -0.30 10.06 9.37
CA THR A 76 -0.18 8.89 8.48
C THR A 76 -1.12 8.97 7.29
N GLU A 77 -2.28 9.62 7.42
CA GLU A 77 -3.18 9.87 6.29
C GLU A 77 -2.47 10.61 5.15
N ARG A 78 -1.81 11.73 5.44
CA ARG A 78 -1.06 12.50 4.43
C ARG A 78 0.10 11.72 3.79
N PHE A 79 0.64 10.73 4.50
CA PHE A 79 1.69 9.86 3.96
C PHE A 79 1.10 8.80 3.02
N ARG A 80 -0.07 8.25 3.38
CA ARG A 80 -0.80 7.26 2.59
C ARG A 80 -1.41 7.78 1.29
N ASP A 81 -1.55 9.09 1.14
CA ASP A 81 -1.93 9.73 -0.15
C ASP A 81 -0.94 9.39 -1.28
N PHE A 82 0.30 9.06 -0.93
CA PHE A 82 1.37 8.70 -1.87
C PHE A 82 1.63 7.18 -1.93
N ALA A 83 0.72 6.38 -1.38
CA ALA A 83 0.95 4.95 -1.22
C ALA A 83 0.98 4.22 -2.58
N PRO A 84 2.07 3.50 -2.91
CA PRO A 84 2.27 2.92 -4.24
C PRO A 84 1.55 1.58 -4.47
N PHE A 85 0.45 1.27 -3.78
CA PHE A 85 -0.22 -0.04 -3.84
C PHE A 85 -1.22 -0.19 -5.00
N ALA A 86 -1.12 0.66 -6.03
CA ALA A 86 -1.94 0.53 -7.23
C ALA A 86 -1.69 -0.83 -7.90
N GLY A 87 -2.74 -1.62 -8.10
CA GLY A 87 -2.64 -2.95 -8.73
C GLY A 87 -2.43 -4.12 -7.76
N VAL A 88 -2.21 -3.87 -6.46
CA VAL A 88 -2.15 -4.94 -5.44
C VAL A 88 -3.53 -5.57 -5.22
N LEU A 89 -4.58 -4.75 -5.21
CA LEU A 89 -5.97 -5.22 -5.17
C LEU A 89 -6.52 -5.43 -6.58
N THR A 90 -7.21 -6.57 -6.77
CA THR A 90 -8.03 -6.86 -7.94
C THR A 90 -9.25 -5.93 -7.99
N ALA A 91 -9.90 -5.85 -9.16
CA ALA A 91 -11.13 -5.08 -9.31
C ALA A 91 -12.28 -5.57 -8.40
N ALA A 92 -12.33 -6.86 -8.07
CA ALA A 92 -13.31 -7.41 -7.15
C ALA A 92 -13.05 -6.98 -5.70
N GLU A 93 -11.79 -7.04 -5.24
CA GLU A 93 -11.41 -6.61 -3.89
C GLU A 93 -11.62 -5.10 -3.71
N ARG A 94 -11.26 -4.27 -4.70
CA ARG A 94 -11.49 -2.81 -4.64
C ARG A 94 -12.96 -2.43 -4.47
N ARG A 95 -13.88 -3.20 -5.06
CA ARG A 95 -15.33 -2.95 -4.93
C ARG A 95 -15.83 -3.05 -3.48
N GLN A 96 -15.14 -3.80 -2.63
CA GLN A 96 -15.46 -3.89 -1.20
C GLN A 96 -15.24 -2.55 -0.47
N ALA A 97 -14.30 -1.71 -0.95
CA ALA A 97 -14.15 -0.34 -0.47
C ALA A 97 -15.09 0.64 -1.18
N VAL A 98 -15.33 0.46 -2.49
CA VAL A 98 -16.14 1.38 -3.32
C VAL A 98 -17.65 1.30 -3.04
N SER A 99 -18.15 0.17 -2.52
CA SER A 99 -19.56 0.04 -2.07
C SER A 99 -19.96 1.07 -1.00
N LEU A 100 -19.01 1.86 -0.49
CA LEU A 100 -19.18 2.81 0.59
C LEU A 100 -18.94 4.27 0.18
N CYS A 101 -18.49 4.53 -1.06
CA CYS A 101 -18.35 5.90 -1.59
C CYS A 101 -19.52 6.33 -2.49
N ALA A 102 -20.45 5.42 -2.81
CA ALA A 102 -21.55 5.69 -3.75
C ALA A 102 -22.81 6.34 -3.12
N TYR A 103 -22.81 6.65 -1.82
CA TYR A 103 -23.90 7.37 -1.15
C TYR A 103 -23.39 8.61 -0.43
N HIS A 104 -23.01 9.63 -1.20
CA HIS A 104 -23.05 11.02 -0.77
C HIS A 104 -23.17 11.90 -2.02
N PHE A 105 -24.41 12.03 -2.51
CA PHE A 105 -24.87 13.18 -3.30
C PHE A 105 -25.91 13.91 -2.47
#